data_AF-A0A1I0JXX1-F1
#
_entry.id   AF-A0A1I0JXX1-F1
#
_cell.length_a   1.000
_cell.length_b   1.000
_cell.length_c   1.000
_cell.angle_alpha   90.00
_cell.angle_beta   90.00
_cell.angle_gamma   90.00
#
_symmetry.space_group_name_H-M   'P 1'
#
loop_
_entity.id
_entity.type
_entity.pdbx_description
1 polymer ?
#
loop_
_entity_poly.entity_id
_entity_poly.type
_entity_poly.pdbx_seq_one_letter_code
_entity_poly.pdbx_strand_id
1 'polypeptide(L)'
;MIDTRKIKKLLILNIPYIIVGLIATNIGEAWRMAEGADSSAKLLSLFSVLPVAFGNPMPSFYPLDLLVGIVCGAGLRLAVYLRSKNAKKYRHNVEYGSARWGTAKDIEPFMAPKFEDNVILTKTERLMMSNRPKNPANARNKNVLIVGGSGSGKTRFWLKPNLLQMHSSYVVTDPKGSIVIECGNALLKNNYNIKIFNTINFKKSMHYNPMAYIHSEKDILKLVITLIANTKGDGKAGDEFWTKAETLLYCALIGYIHYEAPVEEQNFSTLIEFLNAMEVREDDEEFQNPVDMMFEALEKKKPDHFAVRQYKKYKLAAGKTAKSILISCGARLAPFDSAATRCRI
;
A
#
# COMPACT_ATOMS: atom_id res chain seq x y z
N MET A 1 -0.72 34.39 24.17
CA MET A 1 -2.01 34.18 24.86
C MET A 1 -1.97 32.86 25.61
N ILE A 2 -2.13 32.92 26.93
CA ILE A 2 -2.21 31.72 27.78
C ILE A 2 -3.52 30.99 27.43
N ASP A 3 -3.42 29.76 26.93
CA ASP A 3 -4.57 28.94 26.54
C ASP A 3 -5.34 28.49 27.79
N THR A 4 -6.39 29.24 28.13
CA THR A 4 -7.23 29.07 29.31
C THR A 4 -7.88 27.68 29.37
N ARG A 5 -8.10 27.02 28.22
CA ARG A 5 -8.65 25.66 28.16
C ARG A 5 -7.63 24.62 28.60
N LYS A 6 -6.36 24.78 28.22
CA LYS A 6 -5.27 23.89 28.65
C LYS A 6 -5.01 24.00 30.16
N ILE A 7 -5.01 25.22 30.70
CA ILE A 7 -4.85 25.43 32.15
C ILE A 7 -6.02 24.83 32.92
N LYS A 8 -7.27 25.10 32.50
CA LYS A 8 -8.46 24.52 33.14
C LYS A 8 -8.42 22.99 33.15
N LYS A 9 -8.01 22.37 32.03
CA LYS A 9 -7.86 20.91 31.94
C LYS A 9 -6.76 20.38 32.86
N LEU A 10 -5.64 21.08 32.97
CA LEU A 10 -4.52 20.70 33.84
C LEU A 10 -4.87 20.84 35.33
N LEU A 11 -5.61 21.88 35.71
CA LEU A 11 -6.09 22.07 37.07
C LEU A 11 -7.09 20.96 37.45
N ILE A 12 -8.11 20.73 36.63
CA ILE A 12 -9.11 19.68 36.86
C ILE A 12 -8.45 18.30 37.01
N LEU A 13 -7.41 18.01 36.21
CA LEU A 13 -6.71 16.74 36.29
C LEU A 13 -5.91 16.57 37.59
N ASN A 14 -5.42 17.66 38.20
CA ASN A 14 -4.55 17.60 39.37
C ASN A 14 -5.26 17.81 40.72
N ILE A 15 -6.43 18.45 40.73
CA ILE A 15 -7.22 18.73 41.95
C ILE A 15 -7.44 17.49 42.83
N PRO A 16 -7.81 16.30 42.30
CA PRO A 16 -8.01 15.12 43.14
C PRO A 16 -6.76 14.70 43.93
N TYR A 17 -5.56 14.81 43.35
CA TYR A 17 -4.32 14.46 44.03
C TYR A 17 -3.95 15.49 45.11
N ILE A 18 -4.30 16.76 44.89
CA ILE A 18 -4.11 17.82 45.88
C ILE A 18 -5.05 17.57 47.07
N ILE A 19 -6.32 17.25 46.82
CA ILE A 19 -7.30 16.94 47.88
C ILE A 19 -6.85 15.72 48.69
N VAL A 20 -6.43 14.64 48.02
CA VAL A 20 -5.91 13.44 48.73
C VAL A 20 -4.64 13.76 49.51
N GLY A 21 -3.74 14.57 48.95
CA GLY A 21 -2.55 15.02 49.67
C GLY A 21 -2.87 15.86 50.91
N LEU A 22 -3.88 16.74 50.84
CA LEU A 22 -4.35 17.53 51.97
C LEU A 22 -5.00 16.65 53.05
N ILE A 23 -5.79 15.64 52.69
CA ILE A 23 -6.35 14.71 53.68
C ILE A 23 -5.23 13.85 54.31
N ALA A 24 -4.23 13.46 53.51
CA ALA A 24 -3.10 12.67 53.97
C ALA A 24 -2.19 13.41 54.98
N THR A 25 -2.32 14.73 55.16
CA THR A 25 -1.62 15.45 56.25
C THR A 25 -2.02 14.92 57.62
N ASN A 26 -3.24 14.39 57.76
CA ASN A 26 -3.74 13.86 59.03
C ASN A 26 -3.02 12.56 59.44
N ILE A 27 -2.34 11.90 58.49
CA ILE A 27 -1.43 10.78 58.78
C ILE A 27 -0.17 11.30 59.49
N GLY A 28 0.36 12.45 59.05
CA GLY A 28 1.47 13.13 59.72
C GLY A 28 1.06 13.62 61.11
N GLU A 29 -0.14 14.17 61.24
CA GLU A 29 -0.71 14.58 62.53
C GLU A 29 -0.87 13.40 63.49
N ALA A 30 -1.40 12.26 63.02
CA ALA A 30 -1.48 11.03 63.81
C ALA A 30 -0.09 10.55 64.27
N TRP A 31 0.93 10.65 63.40
CA TRP A 31 2.31 10.30 63.73
C TRP A 31 2.94 11.21 64.79
N ARG A 32 2.55 12.48 64.80
CA ARG A 32 2.95 13.43 65.83
C ARG A 32 2.26 13.15 67.18
N MET A 33 0.99 12.77 67.15
CA MET A 33 0.21 12.46 68.36
C MET A 33 0.50 11.07 68.95
N ALA A 34 1.15 10.19 68.19
CA ALA A 34 1.54 8.86 68.64
C ALA A 34 2.74 8.93 69.62
N GLU A 35 2.58 8.34 70.81
CA GLU A 35 3.62 8.25 71.83
C GLU A 35 4.16 6.81 71.95
N GLY A 36 5.44 6.65 72.26
CA GLY A 36 6.07 5.34 72.46
C GLY A 36 7.57 5.45 72.74
N ALA A 37 8.07 4.58 73.62
CA ALA A 37 9.50 4.54 74.00
C ALA A 37 10.41 4.07 72.86
N ASP A 38 9.90 3.17 72.01
CA ASP A 38 10.58 2.62 70.84
C ASP A 38 9.72 2.79 69.57
N SER A 39 10.36 2.67 68.41
CA SER A 39 9.71 2.84 67.09
C SER A 39 8.53 1.88 66.87
N SER A 40 8.58 0.66 67.44
CA SER A 40 7.50 -0.33 67.37
C SER A 40 6.30 0.06 68.24
N ALA A 41 6.54 0.57 69.46
CA ALA A 41 5.51 1.05 70.36
C ALA A 41 4.80 2.28 69.79
N LYS A 42 5.57 3.18 69.15
CA LYS A 42 5.02 4.36 68.47
C LYS A 42 4.15 4.00 67.25
N LEU A 43 4.50 2.92 66.55
CA LEU A 43 3.72 2.43 65.40
C LEU A 43 2.41 1.77 65.86
N LEU A 44 2.41 1.10 67.01
CA LEU A 44 1.19 0.56 67.61
C LEU A 44 0.25 1.67 68.12
N SER A 45 0.78 2.72 68.74
CA SER A 45 -0.02 3.87 69.19
C SER A 45 -0.52 4.73 68.02
N LEU A 46 0.18 4.74 66.89
CA LEU A 46 -0.32 5.37 65.66
C LEU A 46 -1.69 4.82 65.26
N PHE A 47 -1.90 3.49 65.32
CA PHE A 47 -3.15 2.88 64.91
C PHE A 47 -4.34 3.24 65.81
N SER A 48 -4.10 3.52 67.09
CA SER A 48 -5.16 3.95 68.02
C SER A 48 -5.49 5.44 67.88
N VAL A 49 -4.53 6.26 67.42
CA VAL A 49 -4.69 7.72 67.27
C VAL A 49 -5.13 8.11 65.85
N LEU A 50 -4.91 7.25 64.86
CA LEU A 50 -5.35 7.46 63.48
C LEU A 50 -6.83 7.86 63.35
N PRO A 51 -7.80 7.16 64.01
CA PRO A 51 -9.21 7.53 63.91
C PRO A 51 -9.51 8.92 64.50
N VAL A 52 -8.73 9.35 65.49
CA VAL A 52 -8.87 10.66 66.13
C VAL A 52 -8.37 11.76 65.19
N ALA A 53 -7.20 11.57 64.57
CA ALA A 53 -6.64 12.52 63.60
C ALA A 53 -7.49 12.65 62.32
N PHE A 54 -8.12 11.56 61.87
CA PHE A 54 -9.07 11.58 60.75
C PHE A 54 -10.48 12.05 61.14
N GLY A 55 -10.78 12.20 62.43
CA GLY A 55 -12.04 12.75 62.93
C GLY A 55 -12.19 14.25 62.63
N ASN A 56 -11.09 14.96 62.39
CA ASN A 56 -11.10 16.35 61.93
C ASN A 56 -10.88 16.39 60.41
N PRO A 57 -11.83 16.89 59.60
CA PRO A 57 -11.70 16.93 58.15
C PRO A 57 -10.72 18.02 57.64
N MET A 58 -10.17 18.85 58.53
CA MET A 58 -9.25 19.93 58.15
C MET A 58 -7.79 19.44 58.08
N PRO A 59 -7.00 19.92 57.10
CA PRO A 59 -5.60 19.54 56.97
C PRO A 59 -4.72 20.16 58.07
N SER A 60 -3.70 19.41 58.50
CA SER A 60 -2.66 19.90 59.39
C SER A 60 -1.62 20.71 58.61
N PHE A 61 -1.29 21.91 59.09
CA PHE A 61 -0.34 22.83 58.46
C PHE A 61 1.09 22.75 59.02
N TYR A 62 1.40 21.71 59.80
CA TYR A 62 2.75 21.53 60.30
C TYR A 62 3.70 21.07 59.19
N PRO A 63 4.97 21.53 59.17
CA PRO A 63 5.89 21.27 58.05
C PRO A 63 6.08 19.78 57.70
N LEU A 64 6.16 18.90 58.71
CA LEU A 64 6.32 17.46 58.51
C LEU A 64 5.03 16.82 57.97
N ASP A 65 3.87 17.25 58.46
CA ASP A 65 2.57 16.73 58.04
C ASP A 65 2.25 17.13 56.59
N LEU A 66 2.61 18.36 56.21
CA LEU A 66 2.53 18.85 54.83
C LEU A 66 3.46 18.06 53.89
N LEU A 67 4.66 17.70 54.35
CA LEU A 67 5.58 16.86 53.58
C LEU A 67 4.98 15.47 53.35
N VAL A 68 4.40 14.85 54.38
CA VAL A 68 3.69 13.56 54.27
C VAL A 68 2.54 13.69 53.25
N GLY A 69 1.74 14.75 53.33
CA GLY A 69 0.67 15.02 52.38
C GLY A 69 1.15 15.17 50.93
N ILE A 70 2.23 15.90 50.70
CA ILE A 70 2.84 16.08 49.36
C ILE A 70 3.35 14.75 48.82
N VAL A 71 4.06 13.96 49.64
CA VAL A 71 4.59 12.65 49.23
C VAL A 71 3.45 11.68 48.88
N CYS A 72 2.39 11.64 49.68
CA CYS A 72 1.22 10.81 49.40
C CYS A 72 0.49 11.24 48.13
N GLY A 73 0.25 12.54 47.93
CA GLY A 73 -0.40 13.08 46.73
C GLY A 73 0.44 12.85 45.46
N ALA A 74 1.76 13.07 45.53
CA ALA A 74 2.69 12.82 44.42
C ALA A 74 2.81 11.32 44.12
N GLY A 75 2.88 10.47 45.16
CA GLY A 75 2.90 9.01 45.03
C GLY A 75 1.65 8.46 44.37
N LEU A 76 0.46 8.95 44.75
CA LEU A 76 -0.79 8.57 44.10
C LEU A 76 -0.82 9.00 42.63
N ARG A 77 -0.38 10.24 42.33
CA ARG A 77 -0.28 10.72 40.94
C ARG A 77 0.66 9.87 40.10
N LEU A 78 1.81 9.48 40.67
CA LEU A 78 2.76 8.59 40.03
C LEU A 78 2.16 7.20 39.79
N ALA A 79 1.47 6.62 40.78
CA ALA A 79 0.81 5.33 40.65
C ALA A 79 -0.27 5.34 39.54
N VAL A 80 -1.11 6.38 39.48
CA VAL A 80 -2.12 6.54 38.41
C VAL A 80 -1.45 6.75 37.05
N TYR A 81 -0.37 7.53 36.98
CA TYR A 81 0.39 7.72 35.74
C TYR A 81 0.97 6.40 35.21
N LEU A 82 1.62 5.61 36.07
CA LEU A 82 2.17 4.30 35.71
C LEU A 82 1.08 3.33 35.27
N ARG A 83 -0.06 3.31 35.97
CA ARG A 83 -1.22 2.49 35.60
C ARG A 83 -1.84 2.92 34.27
N SER A 84 -1.90 4.21 34.00
CA SER A 84 -2.43 4.75 32.73
C SER A 84 -1.52 4.42 31.54
N LYS A 85 -0.19 4.45 31.73
CA LYS A 85 0.77 4.03 30.70
C LYS A 85 0.70 2.54 30.38
N ASN A 86 0.43 1.72 31.40
CA ASN A 86 0.27 0.27 31.25
C ASN A 86 -1.19 -0.17 30.98
N ALA A 87 -2.11 0.77 30.82
CA ALA A 87 -3.50 0.46 30.53
C ALA A 87 -3.61 -0.12 29.11
N LYS A 88 -3.95 -1.41 29.05
CA LYS A 88 -4.31 -2.07 27.79
C LYS A 88 -5.57 -1.41 27.21
N LYS A 89 -5.57 -1.16 25.90
CA LYS A 89 -6.71 -0.57 25.19
C LYS A 89 -7.72 -1.68 24.86
N TYR A 90 -8.75 -1.80 25.70
CA TYR A 90 -9.87 -2.70 25.46
C TYR A 90 -11.07 -1.95 24.91
N ARG A 91 -11.88 -2.62 24.07
CA ARG A 91 -13.20 -2.16 23.66
C ARG A 91 -14.23 -3.01 24.38
N HIS A 92 -14.50 -2.65 25.64
CA HIS A 92 -15.47 -3.36 26.47
C HIS A 92 -16.88 -3.28 25.86
N ASN A 93 -17.64 -4.37 25.89
CA ASN A 93 -19.01 -4.47 25.38
C ASN A 93 -19.12 -4.36 23.84
N VAL A 94 -18.06 -4.76 23.12
CA VAL A 94 -17.97 -4.77 21.65
C VAL A 94 -17.61 -6.17 21.13
N GLU A 95 -17.87 -7.20 21.92
CA GLU A 95 -17.50 -8.59 21.64
C GLU A 95 -18.17 -9.10 20.34
N TYR A 96 -19.38 -8.60 20.05
CA TYR A 96 -20.15 -8.91 18.85
C TYR A 96 -20.01 -7.86 17.73
N GLY A 97 -19.05 -6.94 17.85
CA GLY A 97 -18.82 -5.86 16.89
C GLY A 97 -19.44 -4.52 17.27
N SER A 98 -18.95 -3.44 16.65
CA SER A 98 -19.40 -2.05 16.88
C SER A 98 -19.99 -1.41 15.62
N ALA A 99 -20.35 -2.24 14.64
CA ALA A 99 -20.93 -1.75 13.41
C ALA A 99 -22.27 -1.09 13.72
N ARG A 100 -22.45 0.12 13.19
CA ARG A 100 -23.71 0.86 13.23
C ARG A 100 -23.88 1.62 11.93
N TRP A 101 -25.11 2.04 11.66
CA TRP A 101 -25.37 2.99 10.59
C TRP A 101 -24.59 4.29 10.83
N GLY A 102 -23.92 4.75 9.78
CA GLY A 102 -23.21 6.01 9.77
C GLY A 102 -24.19 7.18 9.77
N THR A 103 -23.73 8.30 10.32
CA THR A 103 -24.41 9.60 10.28
C THR A 103 -23.58 10.60 9.49
N ALA A 104 -24.15 11.73 9.10
CA ALA A 104 -23.42 12.77 8.36
C ALA A 104 -22.15 13.25 9.10
N LYS A 105 -22.17 13.27 10.44
CA LYS A 105 -21.02 13.65 11.26
C LYS A 105 -19.87 12.64 11.19
N ASP A 106 -20.16 11.38 10.87
CA ASP A 106 -19.12 10.34 10.77
C ASP A 106 -18.28 10.52 9.50
N ILE A 107 -18.89 10.94 8.39
CA ILE A 107 -18.20 11.11 7.10
C ILE A 107 -17.59 12.51 6.92
N GLU A 108 -18.17 13.53 7.55
CA GLU A 108 -17.78 14.94 7.45
C GLU A 108 -16.25 15.19 7.55
N PRO A 109 -15.51 14.58 8.50
CA PRO A 109 -14.07 14.83 8.63
C PRO A 109 -13.25 14.27 7.46
N PHE A 110 -13.84 13.39 6.64
CA PHE A 110 -13.21 12.74 5.49
C PHE A 110 -13.60 13.39 4.16
N MET A 111 -14.48 14.39 4.15
CA MET A 111 -14.87 15.13 2.95
C MET A 111 -14.03 16.41 2.78
N ALA A 112 -13.64 16.71 1.54
CA ALA A 112 -13.08 18.00 1.17
C ALA A 112 -14.22 19.02 1.01
N PRO A 113 -14.00 20.30 1.40
CA PRO A 113 -15.02 21.35 1.27
C PRO A 113 -15.47 21.59 -0.18
N LYS A 114 -14.53 21.51 -1.12
CA LYS A 114 -14.78 21.63 -2.55
C LYS A 114 -15.26 20.29 -3.09
N PHE A 115 -16.45 20.27 -3.70
CA PHE A 115 -17.09 19.04 -4.17
C PHE A 115 -16.18 18.25 -5.13
N GLU A 116 -15.53 18.96 -6.07
CA GLU A 116 -14.71 18.39 -7.13
C GLU A 116 -13.46 17.67 -6.60
N ASP A 117 -13.05 17.94 -5.35
CA ASP A 117 -11.88 17.33 -4.71
C ASP A 117 -12.23 16.02 -3.96
N ASN A 118 -13.39 15.42 -4.23
CA ASN A 118 -13.87 14.21 -3.56
C ASN A 118 -14.24 13.08 -4.53
N VAL A 119 -13.99 11.83 -4.16
CA VAL A 119 -14.65 10.67 -4.77
C VAL A 119 -16.10 10.61 -4.31
N ILE A 120 -17.03 10.44 -5.24
CA ILE A 120 -18.45 10.26 -4.95
C ILE A 120 -18.69 8.80 -4.55
N LEU A 121 -19.21 8.57 -3.34
CA LEU A 121 -19.57 7.23 -2.85
C LEU A 121 -21.09 7.01 -2.92
N THR A 122 -21.86 7.99 -2.45
CA THR A 122 -23.33 7.97 -2.46
C THR A 122 -23.85 9.38 -2.79
N LYS A 123 -25.16 9.61 -2.62
CA LYS A 123 -25.76 10.94 -2.73
C LYS A 123 -25.21 11.92 -1.67
N THR A 124 -24.89 11.43 -0.48
CA THR A 124 -24.55 12.24 0.70
C THR A 124 -23.10 12.07 1.15
N GLU A 125 -22.54 10.87 1.03
CA GLU A 125 -21.18 10.54 1.45
C GLU A 125 -20.18 10.67 0.30
N ARG A 126 -19.03 11.26 0.61
CA ARG A 126 -17.91 11.47 -0.32
C ARG A 126 -16.60 11.25 0.41
N LEU A 127 -15.52 11.07 -0.33
CA LEU A 127 -14.19 10.85 0.23
C LEU A 127 -13.17 11.80 -0.40
N MET A 128 -12.47 12.58 0.41
CA MET A 128 -11.49 13.53 -0.10
C MET A 128 -10.35 12.85 -0.87
N MET A 129 -9.93 13.47 -1.97
CA MET A 129 -8.81 13.03 -2.79
C MET A 129 -7.45 13.50 -2.26
N SER A 130 -7.40 14.36 -1.24
CA SER A 130 -6.11 14.73 -0.63
C SER A 130 -5.53 13.61 0.22
N ASN A 131 -4.25 13.30 0.02
CA ASN A 131 -3.49 12.41 0.91
C ASN A 131 -3.02 13.12 2.20
N ARG A 132 -3.21 14.44 2.30
CA ARG A 132 -2.71 15.28 3.40
C ARG A 132 -3.83 16.13 3.99
N PRO A 133 -4.82 15.51 4.66
CA PRO A 133 -5.80 16.26 5.45
C PRO A 133 -5.12 17.04 6.58
N LYS A 134 -5.77 18.11 7.06
CA LYS A 134 -5.31 18.89 8.22
C LYS A 134 -5.07 18.02 9.46
N ASN A 135 -5.90 17.00 9.63
CA ASN A 135 -5.70 15.95 10.63
C ASN A 135 -5.25 14.66 9.94
N PRO A 136 -3.99 14.21 10.12
CA PRO A 136 -3.48 12.98 9.51
C PRO A 136 -4.31 11.72 9.83
N ALA A 137 -5.00 11.68 10.97
CA ALA A 137 -5.88 10.56 11.33
C ALA A 137 -7.07 10.39 10.36
N ASN A 138 -7.39 11.43 9.59
CA ASN A 138 -8.46 11.43 8.59
C ASN A 138 -7.99 10.97 7.21
N ALA A 139 -6.71 10.66 7.02
CA ALA A 139 -6.26 10.06 5.77
C ALA A 139 -6.89 8.65 5.64
N ARG A 140 -7.49 8.38 4.49
CA ARG A 140 -8.18 7.11 4.20
C ARG A 140 -7.69 6.52 2.88
N ASN A 141 -7.75 5.20 2.81
CA ASN A 141 -7.56 4.47 1.56
C ASN A 141 -8.68 4.85 0.59
N LYS A 142 -8.32 5.09 -0.68
CA LYS A 142 -9.22 5.54 -1.74
C LYS A 142 -9.69 4.41 -2.66
N ASN A 143 -9.20 3.20 -2.43
CA ASN A 143 -9.70 2.03 -3.14
C ASN A 143 -11.14 1.77 -2.73
N VAL A 144 -12.04 1.73 -3.71
CA VAL A 144 -13.47 1.49 -3.51
C VAL A 144 -13.84 0.16 -4.14
N LEU A 145 -14.40 -0.76 -3.34
CA LEU A 145 -14.99 -2.00 -3.82
C LEU A 145 -16.50 -1.83 -3.95
N ILE A 146 -17.03 -2.08 -5.14
CA ILE A 146 -18.46 -1.94 -5.43
C ILE A 146 -19.02 -3.30 -5.75
N VAL A 147 -19.84 -3.82 -4.84
CA VAL A 147 -20.49 -5.11 -5.00
C VAL A 147 -21.94 -4.88 -5.41
N GLY A 148 -22.38 -5.58 -6.45
CA GLY A 148 -23.77 -5.54 -6.90
C GLY A 148 -23.99 -6.51 -8.05
N GLY A 149 -25.21 -7.06 -8.13
CA GLY A 149 -25.62 -7.97 -9.20
C GLY A 149 -25.57 -7.35 -10.60
N SER A 150 -25.82 -8.17 -11.63
CA SER A 150 -26.05 -7.64 -12.98
C SER A 150 -27.26 -6.69 -12.97
N GLY A 151 -27.20 -5.60 -13.74
CA GLY A 151 -28.29 -4.62 -13.80
C GLY A 151 -28.39 -3.65 -12.60
N SER A 152 -27.59 -3.82 -11.54
CA SER A 152 -27.67 -2.96 -10.34
C SER A 152 -27.20 -1.51 -10.56
N GLY A 153 -26.77 -1.16 -11.77
CA GLY A 153 -26.39 0.21 -12.13
C GLY A 153 -25.00 0.66 -11.69
N LYS A 154 -24.07 -0.25 -11.36
CA LYS A 154 -22.67 0.07 -10.98
C LYS A 154 -22.02 1.13 -11.89
N THR A 155 -22.11 0.91 -13.20
CA THR A 155 -21.57 1.84 -14.21
C THR A 155 -22.29 3.18 -14.19
N ARG A 156 -23.63 3.19 -14.15
CA ARG A 156 -24.44 4.40 -14.25
C ARG A 156 -24.37 5.28 -13.01
N PHE A 157 -24.41 4.68 -11.82
CA PHE A 157 -24.57 5.41 -10.56
C PHE A 157 -23.25 5.73 -9.85
N TRP A 158 -22.18 4.98 -10.14
CA TRP A 158 -20.88 5.24 -9.52
C TRP A 158 -19.81 5.63 -10.53
N LEU A 159 -19.58 4.81 -11.56
CA LEU A 159 -18.47 5.05 -12.49
C LEU A 159 -18.67 6.33 -13.31
N LYS A 160 -19.82 6.49 -13.96
CA LYS A 160 -20.10 7.67 -14.80
C LYS A 160 -20.04 8.98 -14.02
N PRO A 161 -20.65 9.14 -12.82
CA PRO A 161 -20.51 10.37 -12.06
C PRO A 161 -19.07 10.69 -11.68
N ASN A 162 -18.29 9.70 -11.24
CA ASN A 162 -16.88 9.92 -10.91
C ASN A 162 -16.01 10.25 -12.14
N LEU A 163 -16.31 9.67 -13.31
CA LEU A 163 -15.64 10.04 -14.57
C LEU A 163 -16.01 11.45 -15.03
N LEU A 164 -17.29 11.81 -14.95
CA LEU A 164 -17.80 13.11 -15.36
C LEU A 164 -17.48 14.24 -14.37
N GLN A 165 -16.97 13.90 -13.19
CA GLN A 165 -16.37 14.87 -12.28
C GLN A 165 -15.03 15.40 -12.80
N MET A 166 -14.34 14.66 -13.67
CA MET A 166 -13.20 15.15 -14.45
C MET A 166 -12.09 15.79 -13.60
N HIS A 167 -11.82 15.21 -12.42
CA HIS A 167 -10.87 15.76 -11.46
C HIS A 167 -9.47 15.14 -11.57
N SER A 168 -9.27 14.11 -12.39
CA SER A 168 -8.00 13.35 -12.49
C SER A 168 -7.82 12.67 -13.84
N SER A 169 -6.65 12.06 -14.06
CA SER A 169 -6.42 11.14 -15.16
C SER A 169 -7.08 9.79 -14.87
N TYR A 170 -7.71 9.19 -15.88
CA TYR A 170 -8.46 7.95 -15.73
C TYR A 170 -7.90 6.85 -16.63
N VAL A 171 -7.80 5.64 -16.08
CA VAL A 171 -7.61 4.40 -16.83
C VAL A 171 -8.84 3.55 -16.57
N VAL A 172 -9.59 3.23 -17.63
CA VAL A 172 -10.89 2.57 -17.53
C VAL A 172 -10.88 1.29 -18.34
N THR A 173 -11.22 0.19 -17.69
CA THR A 173 -11.54 -1.07 -18.39
C THR A 173 -12.99 -1.01 -18.85
N ASP A 174 -13.20 -1.03 -20.17
CA ASP A 174 -14.54 -0.92 -20.78
C ASP A 174 -14.86 -2.16 -21.63
N PRO A 175 -15.25 -3.30 -21.02
CA PRO A 175 -15.53 -4.53 -21.74
C PRO A 175 -16.64 -4.42 -22.79
N LYS A 176 -17.56 -3.45 -22.62
CA LYS A 176 -18.69 -3.24 -23.53
C LYS A 176 -18.43 -2.15 -24.57
N GLY A 177 -17.36 -1.36 -24.41
CA GLY A 177 -17.10 -0.18 -25.24
C GLY A 177 -18.12 0.95 -25.08
N SER A 178 -19.01 0.90 -24.07
CA SER A 178 -20.09 1.86 -23.93
C SER A 178 -19.63 3.15 -23.23
N ILE A 179 -18.65 3.07 -22.34
CA ILE A 179 -18.23 4.19 -21.51
C ILE A 179 -17.62 5.29 -22.38
N VAL A 180 -16.78 4.93 -23.35
CA VAL A 180 -16.18 5.91 -24.26
C VAL A 180 -17.23 6.57 -25.15
N ILE A 181 -18.26 5.84 -25.58
CA ILE A 181 -19.36 6.38 -26.38
C ILE A 181 -20.20 7.36 -25.56
N GLU A 182 -20.49 7.01 -24.31
CA GLU A 182 -21.40 7.76 -23.44
C GLU A 182 -20.74 8.97 -22.77
N CYS A 183 -19.46 8.88 -22.40
CA CYS A 183 -18.75 9.91 -21.64
C CYS A 183 -17.58 10.56 -22.40
N GLY A 184 -17.10 9.95 -23.49
CA GLY A 184 -15.90 10.42 -24.20
C GLY A 184 -16.02 11.84 -24.74
N ASN A 185 -17.16 12.19 -25.33
CA ASN A 185 -17.39 13.55 -25.83
C ASN A 185 -17.35 14.61 -24.72
N ALA A 186 -17.82 14.28 -23.51
CA ALA A 186 -17.75 15.19 -22.37
C ALA A 186 -16.31 15.39 -21.90
N LEU A 187 -15.50 14.31 -21.88
CA LEU A 187 -14.08 14.37 -21.56
C LEU A 187 -13.29 15.20 -22.59
N LEU A 188 -13.51 14.97 -23.89
CA LEU A 188 -12.85 15.74 -24.96
C LEU A 188 -13.13 17.24 -24.85
N LYS A 189 -14.39 17.61 -24.58
CA LYS A 189 -14.78 19.02 -24.38
C LYS A 189 -14.12 19.67 -23.16
N ASN A 190 -13.65 18.88 -22.21
CA ASN A 190 -12.89 19.34 -21.03
C ASN A 190 -11.39 19.10 -21.18
N ASN A 191 -10.87 19.10 -22.41
CA ASN A 191 -9.45 19.03 -22.75
C ASN A 191 -8.75 17.71 -22.32
N TYR A 192 -9.49 16.61 -22.18
CA TYR A 192 -8.86 15.31 -21.99
C TYR A 192 -8.31 14.76 -23.30
N ASN A 193 -7.10 14.22 -23.25
CA ASN A 193 -6.55 13.38 -24.31
C ASN A 193 -7.00 11.94 -24.10
N ILE A 194 -7.90 11.45 -24.95
CA ILE A 194 -8.42 10.08 -24.85
C ILE A 194 -7.54 9.14 -25.67
N LYS A 195 -7.02 8.11 -25.01
CA LYS A 195 -6.30 6.99 -25.64
C LYS A 195 -7.12 5.72 -25.50
N ILE A 196 -7.28 4.97 -26.59
CA ILE A 196 -8.11 3.76 -26.65
C ILE A 196 -7.24 2.59 -27.07
N PHE A 197 -7.14 1.57 -26.22
CA PHE A 197 -6.53 0.29 -26.57
C PHE A 197 -7.63 -0.78 -26.64
N ASN A 198 -7.91 -1.26 -27.86
CA ASN A 198 -8.98 -2.20 -28.16
C ASN A 198 -8.40 -3.55 -28.61
N THR A 199 -8.46 -4.53 -27.72
CA THR A 199 -7.93 -5.88 -27.94
C THR A 199 -8.89 -6.80 -28.71
N ILE A 200 -10.11 -6.36 -29.01
CA ILE A 200 -11.10 -7.12 -29.80
C ILE A 200 -11.04 -6.68 -31.26
N ASN A 201 -11.12 -5.37 -31.50
CA ASN A 201 -11.05 -4.80 -32.83
C ASN A 201 -9.86 -3.84 -32.94
N PHE A 202 -8.72 -4.40 -33.33
CA PHE A 202 -7.49 -3.63 -33.49
C PHE A 202 -7.57 -2.55 -34.58
N LYS A 203 -8.54 -2.59 -35.52
CA LYS A 203 -8.76 -1.49 -36.49
C LYS A 203 -9.26 -0.22 -35.80
N LYS A 204 -9.86 -0.36 -34.62
CA LYS A 204 -10.38 0.71 -33.77
C LYS A 204 -9.53 0.90 -32.51
N SER A 205 -8.32 0.36 -32.49
CA SER A 205 -7.36 0.52 -31.40
C SER A 205 -6.32 1.55 -31.79
N MET A 206 -5.85 2.31 -30.82
CA MET A 206 -4.52 2.90 -30.92
C MET A 206 -3.51 1.77 -30.78
N HIS A 207 -2.48 1.78 -31.62
CA HIS A 207 -1.42 0.79 -31.51
C HIS A 207 -0.68 0.99 -30.19
N TYR A 208 -0.19 -0.11 -29.63
CA TYR A 208 0.66 -0.12 -28.46
C TYR A 208 1.96 -0.79 -28.87
N ASN A 209 3.08 -0.38 -28.30
CA ASN A 209 4.34 -1.11 -28.42
C ASN A 209 5.01 -1.07 -27.04
N PRO A 210 5.10 -2.19 -26.31
CA PRO A 210 5.68 -2.21 -24.99
C PRO A 210 7.18 -1.88 -24.99
N MET A 211 7.90 -2.15 -26.09
CA MET A 211 9.33 -1.89 -26.18
C MET A 211 9.64 -0.38 -26.22
N ALA A 212 8.71 0.45 -26.69
CA ALA A 212 8.85 1.91 -26.70
C ALA A 212 8.93 2.54 -25.28
N TYR A 213 8.60 1.77 -24.24
CA TYR A 213 8.65 2.19 -22.83
C TYR A 213 9.84 1.59 -22.06
N ILE A 214 10.76 0.93 -22.76
CA ILE A 214 12.00 0.42 -22.17
C ILE A 214 13.03 1.56 -22.15
N HIS A 215 13.57 1.85 -20.97
CA HIS A 215 14.62 2.85 -20.80
C HIS A 215 15.85 2.29 -20.08
N SER A 216 15.76 1.06 -19.59
CA SER A 216 16.82 0.43 -18.81
C SER A 216 16.71 -1.10 -18.82
N GLU A 217 17.78 -1.79 -18.45
CA GLU A 217 17.80 -3.25 -18.25
C GLU A 217 16.71 -3.73 -17.26
N LYS A 218 16.39 -2.90 -16.26
CA LYS A 218 15.32 -3.20 -15.30
C LYS A 218 13.95 -3.23 -15.98
N ASP A 219 13.73 -2.41 -16.99
CA ASP A 219 12.45 -2.36 -17.71
C ASP A 219 12.32 -3.54 -18.68
N ILE A 220 13.43 -4.01 -19.28
CA ILE A 220 13.45 -5.29 -20.02
C ILE A 220 12.97 -6.42 -19.11
N LEU A 221 13.57 -6.54 -17.91
CA LEU A 221 13.19 -7.59 -16.97
C LEU A 221 11.71 -7.47 -16.54
N LYS A 222 11.21 -6.26 -16.26
CA LYS A 222 9.79 -6.03 -15.94
C LYS A 222 8.88 -6.45 -17.08
N LEU A 223 9.24 -6.14 -18.33
CA LEU A 223 8.46 -6.53 -19.50
C LEU A 223 8.40 -8.05 -19.63
N VAL A 224 9.55 -8.73 -19.51
CA VAL A 224 9.64 -10.20 -19.58
C VAL A 224 8.81 -10.87 -18.49
N ILE A 225 8.95 -10.42 -17.24
CA ILE A 225 8.16 -10.94 -16.11
C ILE A 225 6.66 -10.72 -16.37
N THR A 226 6.28 -9.56 -16.88
CA THR A 226 4.89 -9.23 -17.19
C THR A 226 4.35 -10.12 -18.31
N LEU A 227 5.12 -10.34 -19.38
CA LEU A 227 4.76 -11.22 -20.49
C LEU A 227 4.54 -12.66 -19.98
N ILE A 228 5.50 -13.19 -19.22
CA ILE A 228 5.43 -14.54 -18.67
C ILE A 228 4.25 -14.69 -17.70
N ALA A 229 4.02 -13.71 -16.82
CA ALA A 229 2.94 -13.76 -15.84
C ALA A 229 1.55 -13.75 -16.49
N ASN A 230 1.37 -13.01 -17.59
CA ASN A 230 0.08 -12.89 -18.29
C ASN A 230 -0.14 -13.98 -19.36
N THR A 231 0.88 -14.78 -19.68
CA THR A 231 0.79 -15.93 -20.59
C THR A 231 0.85 -17.27 -19.87
N LYS A 232 1.01 -17.24 -18.55
CA LYS A 232 0.87 -18.41 -17.68
C LYS A 232 -0.63 -18.71 -17.56
N GLY A 233 -1.12 -19.70 -18.28
CA GLY A 233 -2.53 -20.12 -18.19
C GLY A 233 -2.94 -20.53 -16.76
N ASP A 234 -4.22 -20.79 -16.54
CA ASP A 234 -4.82 -21.13 -15.22
C ASP A 234 -4.35 -22.48 -14.61
N GLY A 235 -3.30 -23.10 -15.18
CA GLY A 235 -2.71 -24.33 -14.70
C GLY A 235 -1.81 -24.15 -13.47
N LYS A 236 -1.43 -25.28 -12.84
CA LYS A 236 -0.39 -25.31 -11.80
C LYS A 236 0.83 -24.53 -12.28
N ALA A 237 1.48 -23.83 -11.35
CA ALA A 237 2.69 -23.08 -11.65
C ALA A 237 3.64 -23.96 -12.48
N GLY A 238 3.88 -23.56 -13.75
CA GLY A 238 4.87 -24.21 -14.58
C GLY A 238 6.20 -24.30 -13.86
N ASP A 239 7.00 -25.32 -14.18
CA ASP A 239 8.29 -25.55 -13.55
C ASP A 239 9.10 -24.24 -13.48
N GLU A 240 9.66 -23.96 -12.30
CA GLU A 240 10.48 -22.78 -12.07
C GLU A 240 11.68 -22.76 -13.01
N PHE A 241 12.18 -23.94 -13.39
CA PHE A 241 13.24 -24.11 -14.38
C PHE A 241 12.84 -23.50 -15.74
N TRP A 242 11.70 -23.90 -16.31
CA TRP A 242 11.25 -23.40 -17.62
C TRP A 242 11.03 -21.88 -17.57
N THR A 243 10.41 -21.39 -16.49
CA THR A 243 10.18 -19.96 -16.31
C THR A 243 11.49 -19.16 -16.29
N LYS A 244 12.53 -19.66 -15.60
CA LYS A 244 13.85 -19.03 -15.55
C LYS A 244 14.55 -19.07 -16.91
N ALA A 245 14.46 -20.19 -17.61
CA ALA A 245 15.08 -20.35 -18.93
C ALA A 245 14.42 -19.44 -19.99
N GLU A 246 13.10 -19.37 -20.02
CA GLU A 246 12.34 -18.42 -20.85
C GLU A 246 12.74 -16.97 -20.53
N THR A 247 12.88 -16.65 -19.24
CA THR A 247 13.29 -15.30 -18.80
C THR A 247 14.67 -14.94 -19.35
N LEU A 248 15.63 -15.86 -19.31
CA LEU A 248 16.98 -15.65 -19.86
C LEU A 248 16.92 -15.38 -21.36
N LEU A 249 16.21 -16.21 -22.11
CA LEU A 249 16.09 -16.07 -23.55
C LEU A 249 15.39 -14.75 -23.92
N TYR A 250 14.22 -14.46 -23.35
CA TYR A 250 13.53 -13.20 -23.64
C TYR A 250 14.33 -11.97 -23.26
N CYS A 251 15.04 -11.97 -22.12
CA CYS A 251 15.90 -10.85 -21.76
C CYS A 251 17.05 -10.65 -22.75
N ALA A 252 17.61 -11.74 -23.27
CA ALA A 252 18.64 -11.68 -24.30
C ALA A 252 18.08 -11.09 -25.59
N LEU A 253 17.01 -11.65 -26.14
CA LEU A 253 16.43 -11.23 -27.43
C LEU A 253 15.90 -9.79 -27.37
N ILE A 254 15.10 -9.45 -26.35
CA ILE A 254 14.57 -8.08 -26.18
C ILE A 254 15.71 -7.10 -25.92
N GLY A 255 16.73 -7.50 -25.16
CA GLY A 255 17.91 -6.66 -24.95
C GLY A 255 18.69 -6.40 -26.23
N TYR A 256 18.83 -7.41 -27.10
CA TYR A 256 19.45 -7.22 -28.41
C TYR A 256 18.63 -6.24 -29.25
N ILE A 257 17.32 -6.48 -29.38
CA ILE A 257 16.41 -5.64 -30.18
C ILE A 257 16.43 -4.20 -29.68
N HIS A 258 16.34 -3.97 -28.37
CA HIS A 258 16.28 -2.63 -27.81
C HIS A 258 17.58 -1.82 -28.00
N TYR A 259 18.74 -2.46 -27.85
CA TYR A 259 20.03 -1.76 -27.87
C TYR A 259 20.72 -1.73 -29.24
N GLU A 260 20.47 -2.71 -30.11
CA GLU A 260 21.20 -2.86 -31.37
C GLU A 260 20.30 -2.77 -32.60
N ALA A 261 18.99 -3.03 -32.51
CA ALA A 261 18.10 -2.91 -33.65
C ALA A 261 17.62 -1.46 -33.88
N PRO A 262 17.37 -1.06 -35.13
CA PRO A 262 16.74 0.22 -35.46
C PRO A 262 15.40 0.41 -34.75
N VAL A 263 15.03 1.67 -34.47
CA VAL A 263 13.84 2.01 -33.66
C VAL A 263 12.56 1.43 -34.24
N GLU A 264 12.44 1.37 -35.56
CA GLU A 264 11.33 0.79 -36.32
C GLU A 264 11.19 -0.73 -36.11
N GLU A 265 12.29 -1.42 -35.80
CA GLU A 265 12.34 -2.87 -35.53
C GLU A 265 12.21 -3.20 -34.04
N GLN A 266 12.13 -2.19 -33.15
CA GLN A 266 11.98 -2.41 -31.71
C GLN A 266 10.54 -2.78 -31.33
N ASN A 267 10.08 -3.96 -31.76
CA ASN A 267 8.70 -4.40 -31.58
C ASN A 267 8.60 -5.94 -31.40
N PHE A 268 7.40 -6.42 -31.08
CA PHE A 268 7.15 -7.83 -30.83
C PHE A 268 7.22 -8.69 -32.10
N SER A 269 7.00 -8.11 -33.27
CA SER A 269 7.12 -8.81 -34.55
C SER A 269 8.57 -9.23 -34.78
N THR A 270 9.53 -8.33 -34.56
CA THR A 270 10.96 -8.66 -34.61
C THR A 270 11.33 -9.71 -33.57
N LEU A 271 10.76 -9.66 -32.36
CA LEU A 271 10.98 -10.70 -31.34
C LEU A 271 10.52 -12.09 -31.81
N ILE A 272 9.37 -12.16 -32.50
CA ILE A 272 8.85 -13.39 -33.09
C ILE A 272 9.75 -13.87 -34.22
N GLU A 273 10.21 -12.98 -35.10
CA GLU A 273 11.15 -13.32 -36.18
C GLU A 273 12.48 -13.86 -35.63
N PHE A 274 13.01 -13.27 -34.56
CA PHE A 274 14.19 -13.81 -33.87
C PHE A 274 13.95 -15.24 -33.39
N LEU A 275 12.82 -15.51 -32.73
CA LEU A 275 12.50 -16.87 -32.26
C LEU A 275 12.29 -17.85 -33.42
N ASN A 276 11.68 -17.44 -34.52
CA ASN A 276 11.49 -18.27 -35.71
C ASN A 276 12.80 -18.58 -36.43
N ALA A 277 13.78 -17.66 -36.37
CA ALA A 277 15.11 -17.86 -36.92
C ALA A 277 16.02 -18.73 -36.03
N MET A 278 15.63 -19.01 -34.79
CA MET A 278 16.38 -19.90 -33.89
C MET A 278 16.08 -21.37 -34.22
N GLU A 279 17.03 -22.03 -34.86
CA GLU A 279 17.06 -23.48 -35.03
C GLU A 279 18.03 -24.11 -34.03
N VAL A 280 17.64 -25.24 -33.43
CA VAL A 280 18.50 -26.05 -32.55
C VAL A 280 18.52 -27.48 -33.08
N ARG A 281 19.72 -27.99 -33.36
CA ARG A 281 19.97 -29.38 -33.75
C ARG A 281 20.42 -30.15 -32.51
N GLU A 282 19.75 -31.27 -32.23
CA GLU A 282 20.02 -32.06 -31.02
C GLU A 282 21.35 -32.82 -31.11
N ASP A 283 21.76 -33.20 -32.32
CA ASP A 283 22.94 -34.04 -32.59
C ASP A 283 24.17 -33.25 -33.04
N ASP A 284 24.08 -31.92 -33.12
CA ASP A 284 25.14 -31.04 -33.61
C ASP A 284 25.25 -29.80 -32.72
N GLU A 285 26.12 -29.87 -31.71
CA GLU A 285 26.37 -28.76 -30.77
C GLU A 285 27.15 -27.61 -31.40
N GLU A 286 27.85 -27.84 -32.52
CA GLU A 286 28.59 -26.82 -33.25
C GLU A 286 27.70 -26.03 -34.22
N PHE A 287 26.47 -26.51 -34.46
CA PHE A 287 25.51 -25.79 -35.29
C PHE A 287 25.18 -24.40 -34.73
N GLN A 288 25.34 -23.40 -35.59
CA GLN A 288 24.99 -22.01 -35.30
C GLN A 288 23.83 -21.57 -36.18
N ASN A 289 22.75 -21.09 -35.56
CA ASN A 289 21.68 -20.41 -36.28
C ASN A 289 22.01 -18.92 -36.50
N PRO A 290 21.25 -18.17 -37.33
CA PRO A 290 21.51 -16.76 -37.57
C PRO A 290 21.56 -15.89 -36.30
N VAL A 291 20.73 -16.21 -35.30
CA VAL A 291 20.71 -15.49 -34.02
C VAL A 291 21.99 -15.76 -33.22
N ASP A 292 22.50 -16.99 -33.20
CA ASP A 292 23.80 -17.32 -32.59
C ASP A 292 24.92 -16.45 -33.19
N MET A 293 24.99 -16.39 -34.53
CA MET A 293 25.98 -15.59 -35.24
C MET A 293 25.86 -14.08 -34.91
N MET A 294 24.64 -13.57 -34.76
CA MET A 294 24.38 -12.17 -34.37
C MET A 294 24.87 -11.88 -32.94
N PHE A 295 24.63 -12.78 -31.99
CA PHE A 295 25.10 -12.62 -30.62
C PHE A 295 26.63 -12.75 -30.50
N GLU A 296 27.26 -13.64 -31.27
CA GLU A 296 28.72 -13.74 -31.33
C GLU A 296 29.38 -12.50 -31.93
N ALA A 297 28.79 -11.94 -33.00
CA ALA A 297 29.25 -10.68 -33.58
C ALA A 297 29.12 -9.53 -32.59
N LEU A 298 28.03 -9.49 -31.82
CA LEU A 298 27.83 -8.49 -30.76
C LEU A 298 28.84 -8.67 -29.63
N GLU A 299 29.09 -9.90 -29.20
CA GLU A 299 30.08 -10.22 -28.16
C GLU A 299 31.48 -9.74 -28.54
N LYS A 300 31.92 -10.00 -29.78
CA LYS A 300 33.22 -9.55 -30.28
C LYS A 300 33.39 -8.03 -30.20
N LYS A 301 32.30 -7.28 -30.35
CA LYS A 301 32.29 -5.81 -30.27
C LYS A 301 32.13 -5.29 -28.85
N LYS A 302 31.25 -5.92 -28.06
CA LYS A 302 30.82 -5.49 -26.72
C LYS A 302 30.67 -6.70 -25.79
N PRO A 303 31.78 -7.22 -25.21
CA PRO A 303 31.75 -8.44 -24.39
C PRO A 303 30.85 -8.34 -23.15
N ASP A 304 30.77 -7.15 -22.55
CA ASP A 304 29.99 -6.89 -21.33
C ASP A 304 28.52 -6.53 -21.59
N HIS A 305 28.05 -6.62 -22.85
CA HIS A 305 26.69 -6.26 -23.21
C HIS A 305 25.64 -7.13 -22.50
N PHE A 306 24.60 -6.51 -21.95
CA PHE A 306 23.55 -7.19 -21.19
C PHE A 306 22.95 -8.38 -21.96
N ALA A 307 22.57 -8.15 -23.22
CA ALA A 307 21.95 -9.17 -24.06
C ALA A 307 22.86 -10.41 -24.22
N VAL A 308 24.16 -10.19 -24.48
CA VAL A 308 25.16 -11.25 -24.63
C VAL A 308 25.29 -12.07 -23.34
N ARG A 309 25.34 -11.40 -22.19
CA ARG A 309 25.46 -12.07 -20.89
C ARG A 309 24.24 -12.95 -20.57
N GLN A 310 23.04 -12.55 -20.98
CA GLN A 310 21.85 -13.40 -20.81
C GLN A 310 21.84 -14.55 -21.83
N TYR A 311 22.20 -14.28 -23.09
CA TYR A 311 22.23 -15.28 -24.15
C TYR A 311 23.20 -16.43 -23.85
N LYS A 312 24.41 -16.11 -23.34
CA LYS A 312 25.40 -17.10 -22.90
C LYS A 312 24.84 -18.06 -21.85
N LYS A 313 24.05 -17.54 -20.90
CA LYS A 313 23.42 -18.38 -19.86
C LYS A 313 22.36 -19.31 -20.46
N TYR A 314 21.61 -18.83 -21.45
CA TYR A 314 20.66 -19.67 -22.19
C TYR A 314 21.39 -20.77 -22.99
N LYS A 315 22.51 -20.47 -23.65
CA LYS A 315 23.32 -21.44 -24.41
C LYS A 315 24.00 -22.52 -23.55
N LEU A 316 23.92 -22.44 -22.22
CA LEU A 316 24.32 -23.55 -21.33
C LEU A 316 23.31 -24.72 -21.34
N ALA A 317 22.11 -24.52 -21.90
CA ALA A 317 21.12 -25.58 -22.03
C ALA A 317 21.51 -26.56 -23.16
N ALA A 318 21.45 -27.86 -22.87
CA ALA A 318 21.65 -28.92 -23.88
C ALA A 318 20.61 -28.83 -25.01
N GLY A 319 20.94 -29.32 -26.21
CA GLY A 319 20.11 -29.17 -27.43
C GLY A 319 18.63 -29.53 -27.24
N LYS A 320 18.33 -30.68 -26.64
CA LYS A 320 16.95 -31.10 -26.34
C LYS A 320 16.21 -30.15 -25.40
N THR A 321 16.91 -29.60 -24.40
CA THR A 321 16.35 -28.63 -23.45
C THR A 321 16.17 -27.27 -24.12
N ALA A 322 17.14 -26.80 -24.91
CA ALA A 322 17.05 -25.56 -25.67
C ALA A 322 15.85 -25.58 -26.64
N LYS A 323 15.64 -26.69 -27.36
CA LYS A 323 14.47 -26.88 -28.23
C LYS A 323 13.14 -26.81 -27.45
N SER A 324 13.08 -27.41 -26.27
CA SER A 324 11.92 -27.31 -25.38
C SER A 324 11.66 -25.86 -24.92
N ILE A 325 12.73 -25.10 -24.59
CA ILE A 325 12.63 -23.69 -24.20
C ILE A 325 12.10 -22.85 -25.37
N LEU A 326 12.58 -23.08 -26.60
CA LEU A 326 12.13 -22.37 -27.80
C LEU A 326 10.65 -22.61 -28.08
N ILE A 327 10.19 -23.86 -28.02
CA ILE A 327 8.78 -24.20 -28.17
C ILE A 327 7.92 -23.48 -27.11
N SER A 328 8.40 -23.47 -25.86
CA SER A 328 7.71 -22.79 -24.75
C SER A 328 7.61 -21.28 -24.97
N CYS A 329 8.69 -20.64 -25.44
CA CYS A 329 8.68 -19.22 -25.78
C CYS A 329 7.73 -18.93 -26.95
N GLY A 330 7.83 -19.70 -28.05
CA GLY A 330 6.93 -19.56 -29.19
C GLY A 330 5.45 -19.70 -28.81
N ALA A 331 5.11 -20.67 -27.97
CA ALA A 331 3.74 -20.86 -27.48
C ALA A 331 3.20 -19.66 -26.70
N ARG A 332 4.04 -18.97 -25.90
CA ARG A 332 3.65 -17.74 -25.19
C ARG A 332 3.41 -16.56 -26.12
N LEU A 333 4.14 -16.50 -27.23
CA LEU A 333 3.98 -15.43 -28.22
C LEU A 333 2.87 -15.70 -29.24
N ALA A 334 2.30 -16.90 -29.29
CA ALA A 334 1.23 -17.26 -30.23
C ALA A 334 0.06 -16.25 -30.31
N PRO A 335 -0.42 -15.62 -29.21
CA PRO A 335 -1.45 -14.58 -29.29
C PRO A 335 -1.03 -13.34 -30.11
N PHE A 336 0.27 -13.06 -30.18
CA PHE A 336 0.84 -11.94 -30.95
C PHE A 336 1.17 -12.33 -32.40
N ASP A 337 1.12 -13.62 -32.73
CA ASP A 337 1.52 -14.17 -34.01
C ASP A 337 0.38 -14.22 -35.06
N SER A 338 -0.77 -13.63 -34.75
CA SER A 338 -1.88 -13.53 -35.71
C SER A 338 -1.72 -12.32 -36.63
N ALA A 339 -2.20 -12.40 -37.88
CA ALA A 339 -2.21 -11.25 -38.79
C ALA A 339 -2.97 -10.03 -38.22
N ALA A 340 -3.91 -10.24 -37.30
CA ALA A 340 -4.64 -9.16 -36.64
C ALA A 340 -3.82 -8.41 -35.58
N THR A 341 -2.79 -9.06 -35.01
CA THR A 341 -1.97 -8.55 -33.90
C THR A 341 -0.56 -8.13 -34.32
N ARG A 342 0.08 -8.79 -35.30
CA ARG A 342 1.48 -8.57 -35.75
C ARG A 342 1.87 -7.14 -36.18
N CYS A 343 0.93 -6.24 -36.44
CA CYS A 343 1.26 -4.85 -36.84
C CYS A 343 0.61 -3.80 -35.94
N ARG A 344 0.06 -4.21 -34.79
CA ARG A 344 -0.82 -3.36 -33.98
C ARG A 344 -0.54 -3.40 -32.47
N ILE A 345 0.31 -4.33 -32.02
CA ILE A 345 0.82 -4.48 -30.65
C ILE A 345 2.35 -4.55 -30.69
#